data_AF-A0A3A4X8U3-F1
#
_entry.id   AF-A0A3A4X8U3-F1
#
_cell.length_a   1.000
_cell.length_b   1.000
_cell.length_c   1.000
_cell.angle_alpha   90.00
_cell.angle_beta   90.00
_cell.angle_gamma   90.00
#
_symmetry.space_group_name_H-M   'P 1'
#
loop_
_entity.id
_entity.type
_entity.pdbx_description
1 polymer ?
#
loop_
_entity_poly.entity_id
_entity_poly.type
_entity_poly.pdbx_seq_one_letter_code
_entity_poly.pdbx_strand_id
1 'polypeptide(L)'
;MLALTNKRHWLGRLEWHCTALVVFLTFAVMAGCAAGPYGRLQRDPDVTRMFDTNTVPNGYHYYTTGRTHLPYAIIGIDPRYRFASDDWHAIEPNTQDFAQRVAFIWRPDVWDRLETAKGAWITDSQGNKVGLWYSMYPYTTIIVGPDRRVEVYSPFWPDE
;
A
#
# COMPACT_ATOMS: atom_id res chain seq x y z
N MET A 1 67.45 -7.26 -20.25
CA MET A 1 66.72 -7.30 -18.97
C MET A 1 65.73 -6.12 -18.88
N LEU A 2 64.81 -5.94 -19.84
CA LEU A 2 63.98 -4.71 -19.94
C LEU A 2 62.58 -4.91 -20.59
N ALA A 3 62.03 -6.14 -20.59
CA ALA A 3 60.73 -6.42 -21.22
C ALA A 3 59.58 -6.75 -20.23
N LEU A 4 59.82 -6.74 -18.92
CA LEU A 4 58.86 -7.22 -17.92
C LEU A 4 58.06 -6.11 -17.19
N THR A 5 58.41 -4.84 -17.36
CA THR A 5 57.80 -3.73 -16.61
C THR A 5 56.49 -3.20 -17.20
N ASN A 6 56.26 -3.32 -18.51
CA ASN A 6 55.08 -2.72 -19.16
C ASN A 6 53.78 -3.52 -18.92
N LYS A 7 53.84 -4.84 -18.74
CA LYS A 7 52.65 -5.69 -18.57
C LYS A 7 51.91 -5.46 -17.24
N ARG A 8 52.61 -5.03 -16.17
CA ARG A 8 52.01 -4.79 -14.84
C ARG A 8 51.00 -3.64 -14.81
N HIS A 9 51.21 -2.60 -15.63
CA HIS A 9 50.31 -1.44 -15.68
C HIS A 9 49.00 -1.71 -16.45
N TRP A 10 49.02 -2.65 -17.41
CA TRP A 10 47.83 -3.07 -18.17
C TRP A 10 46.93 -4.01 -17.37
N LEU A 11 47.54 -4.95 -16.63
CA LEU A 11 46.83 -5.86 -15.73
C LEU A 11 46.13 -5.11 -14.60
N GLY A 12 46.81 -4.18 -13.92
CA GLY A 12 46.19 -3.37 -12.88
C GLY A 12 45.05 -2.50 -13.41
N ARG A 13 45.18 -1.91 -14.61
CA ARG A 13 44.08 -1.12 -15.19
C ARG A 13 42.86 -2.01 -15.48
N LEU A 14 43.05 -3.22 -16.01
CA LEU A 14 41.97 -4.16 -16.29
C LEU A 14 41.29 -4.69 -15.01
N GLU A 15 42.07 -4.99 -13.97
CA GLU A 15 41.58 -5.45 -12.65
C GLU A 15 40.68 -4.41 -11.97
N TRP A 16 41.02 -3.12 -12.06
CA TRP A 16 40.20 -2.02 -11.53
C TRP A 16 38.87 -1.88 -12.27
N HIS A 17 38.84 -2.07 -13.59
CA HIS A 17 37.60 -2.00 -14.38
C HIS A 17 36.70 -3.20 -14.08
N CYS A 18 37.26 -4.40 -13.93
CA CYS A 18 36.51 -5.59 -13.52
C CYS A 18 35.92 -5.44 -12.12
N THR A 19 36.69 -4.92 -11.16
CA THR A 19 36.21 -4.71 -9.79
C THR A 19 35.08 -3.68 -9.75
N ALA A 20 35.23 -2.56 -10.46
CA ALA A 20 34.20 -1.52 -10.56
C ALA A 20 32.91 -2.06 -11.20
N LEU A 21 33.02 -2.91 -12.22
CA LEU A 21 31.88 -3.48 -12.94
C LEU A 21 31.14 -4.52 -12.07
N VAL A 22 31.86 -5.32 -11.28
CA VAL A 22 31.26 -6.26 -10.31
C VAL A 22 30.53 -5.52 -9.19
N VAL A 23 31.12 -4.43 -8.65
CA VAL A 23 30.48 -3.58 -7.64
C VAL A 23 29.23 -2.91 -8.21
N PHE A 24 29.29 -2.39 -9.43
CA PHE A 24 28.14 -1.79 -10.10
C PHE A 24 26.99 -2.80 -10.31
N LEU A 25 27.31 -4.02 -10.77
CA LEU A 25 26.32 -5.09 -10.95
C LEU A 25 25.69 -5.53 -9.64
N THR A 26 26.46 -5.63 -8.55
CA THR A 26 25.90 -5.97 -7.22
C THR A 26 24.96 -4.89 -6.70
N PHE A 27 25.29 -3.61 -6.87
CA PHE A 27 24.38 -2.51 -6.54
C PHE A 27 23.11 -2.51 -7.41
N ALA A 28 23.22 -2.81 -8.70
CA ALA A 28 22.08 -2.88 -9.61
C ALA A 28 21.10 -4.01 -9.25
N VAL A 29 21.60 -5.19 -8.87
CA VAL A 29 20.76 -6.32 -8.44
C VAL A 29 20.04 -6.00 -7.12
N MET A 30 20.70 -5.33 -6.17
CA MET A 30 20.08 -4.95 -4.89
C MET A 30 18.98 -3.90 -5.05
N ALA A 31 19.08 -3.00 -6.03
CA ALA A 31 18.05 -2.01 -6.31
C ALA A 31 16.73 -2.62 -6.82
N GLY A 32 16.78 -3.80 -7.46
CA GLY A 32 15.60 -4.49 -7.98
C GLY A 32 14.71 -5.15 -6.91
N CYS A 33 15.27 -5.50 -5.75
CA CYS A 33 14.54 -6.23 -4.70
C CYS A 33 13.60 -5.34 -3.86
N ALA A 34 13.79 -4.02 -3.86
CA ALA A 34 12.97 -3.11 -3.06
C ALA A 34 11.57 -2.83 -3.66
N ALA A 35 11.38 -3.11 -4.95
CA ALA A 35 10.19 -2.75 -5.71
C ALA A 35 9.25 -3.94 -5.95
N GLY A 36 8.89 -4.67 -4.89
CA GLY A 36 7.83 -5.68 -4.96
C GLY A 36 6.45 -5.06 -5.27
N PRO A 37 5.45 -5.86 -5.66
CA PRO A 37 4.11 -5.36 -6.00
C PRO A 37 3.27 -5.01 -4.75
N TYR A 38 3.89 -4.87 -3.58
CA TYR A 38 3.16 -4.71 -2.33
C TYR A 38 2.91 -3.24 -2.03
N GLY A 39 1.64 -2.92 -1.79
CA GLY A 39 1.25 -1.63 -1.26
C GLY A 39 1.39 -1.58 0.26
N ARG A 40 1.23 -0.38 0.83
CA ARG A 40 1.35 -0.14 2.27
C ARG A 40 0.21 0.75 2.75
N LEU A 41 -0.15 0.58 4.02
CA LEU A 41 -0.99 1.53 4.74
C LEU A 41 -0.10 2.54 5.45
N GLN A 42 -0.21 3.80 5.08
CA GLN A 42 0.44 4.91 5.74
C GLN A 42 -0.59 5.67 6.57
N ARG A 43 -0.62 5.41 7.89
CA ARG A 43 -1.56 6.04 8.83
C ARG A 43 -1.50 7.57 8.73
N ASP A 44 -2.67 8.19 8.69
CA ASP A 44 -2.79 9.64 8.54
C ASP A 44 -4.02 10.15 9.33
N PRO A 45 -3.82 11.03 10.33
CA PRO A 45 -4.92 11.62 11.10
C PRO A 45 -5.89 12.45 10.26
N ASP A 46 -5.42 13.08 9.17
CA ASP A 46 -6.29 13.85 8.29
C ASP A 46 -7.21 12.94 7.49
N VAL A 47 -6.71 11.77 7.06
CA VAL A 47 -7.58 10.75 6.45
C VAL A 47 -8.62 10.29 7.45
N THR A 48 -8.21 10.01 8.71
CA THR A 48 -9.15 9.62 9.78
C THR A 48 -10.26 10.66 9.93
N ARG A 49 -9.87 11.93 10.04
CA ARG A 49 -10.80 13.06 10.15
C ARG A 49 -11.75 13.15 8.96
N MET A 50 -11.28 12.96 7.71
CA MET A 50 -12.14 13.00 6.53
C MET A 50 -13.27 11.97 6.58
N PHE A 51 -12.99 10.74 7.06
CA PHE A 51 -14.02 9.72 7.26
C PHE A 51 -14.95 10.10 8.40
N ASP A 52 -14.41 10.49 9.56
CA ASP A 52 -15.19 10.85 10.75
C ASP A 52 -16.14 12.03 10.50
N THR A 53 -15.71 13.01 9.68
CA THR A 53 -16.52 14.18 9.34
C THR A 53 -17.37 13.99 8.08
N ASN A 54 -17.33 12.82 7.45
CA ASN A 54 -18.06 12.54 6.21
C ASN A 54 -17.74 13.56 5.09
N THR A 55 -16.44 13.84 4.91
CA THR A 55 -15.91 14.79 3.91
C THR A 55 -14.75 14.16 3.12
N VAL A 56 -14.91 12.90 2.73
CA VAL A 56 -13.91 12.19 1.93
C VAL A 56 -13.94 12.71 0.47
N PRO A 57 -12.82 12.70 -0.27
CA PRO A 57 -12.79 13.29 -1.61
C PRO A 57 -13.68 12.53 -2.62
N ASN A 58 -14.64 13.22 -3.26
CA ASN A 58 -15.53 12.63 -4.27
C ASN A 58 -14.83 12.07 -5.52
N GLY A 59 -13.53 12.37 -5.71
CA GLY A 59 -12.75 11.89 -6.86
C GLY A 59 -12.31 10.42 -6.77
N TYR A 60 -12.64 9.71 -5.68
CA TYR A 60 -12.32 8.30 -5.47
C TYR A 60 -13.57 7.44 -5.61
N HIS A 61 -13.39 6.18 -5.99
CA HIS A 61 -14.45 5.18 -5.93
C HIS A 61 -14.40 4.46 -4.58
N TYR A 62 -15.51 4.47 -3.85
CA TYR A 62 -15.55 3.93 -2.49
C TYR A 62 -16.20 2.56 -2.42
N TYR A 63 -15.64 1.73 -1.56
CA TYR A 63 -16.08 0.36 -1.34
C TYR A 63 -16.05 0.01 0.14
N THR A 64 -16.90 -0.92 0.56
CA THR A 64 -16.90 -1.50 1.89
C THR A 64 -16.87 -3.03 1.83
N THR A 65 -16.28 -3.64 2.83
CA THR A 65 -16.26 -5.09 3.04
C THR A 65 -16.76 -5.43 4.44
N GLY A 66 -17.19 -6.66 4.65
CA GLY A 66 -17.67 -7.19 5.92
C GLY A 66 -19.00 -7.90 5.77
N ARG A 67 -19.64 -8.23 6.90
CA ARG A 67 -20.96 -8.85 6.89
C ARG A 67 -22.02 -7.81 6.57
N THR A 68 -23.21 -8.24 6.11
CA THR A 68 -24.30 -7.35 5.63
C THR A 68 -24.64 -6.18 6.57
N HIS A 69 -24.47 -6.35 7.88
CA HIS A 69 -24.72 -5.32 8.90
C HIS A 69 -23.49 -4.93 9.73
N LEU A 70 -22.30 -5.45 9.39
CA LEU A 70 -21.06 -5.24 10.14
C LEU A 70 -19.91 -4.99 9.16
N PRO A 71 -19.76 -3.75 8.66
CA PRO A 71 -18.61 -3.39 7.84
C PRO A 71 -17.32 -3.48 8.65
N TYR A 72 -16.29 -4.06 8.05
CA TYR A 72 -14.95 -4.17 8.65
C TYR A 72 -14.02 -3.04 8.20
N ALA A 73 -14.17 -2.60 6.95
CA ALA A 73 -13.38 -1.53 6.39
C ALA A 73 -14.14 -0.77 5.30
N ILE A 74 -13.73 0.47 5.08
CA ILE A 74 -14.05 1.25 3.89
C ILE A 74 -12.73 1.64 3.21
N ILE A 75 -12.71 1.56 1.88
CA ILE A 75 -11.60 2.04 1.06
C ILE A 75 -12.12 3.03 0.02
N GLY A 76 -11.27 3.98 -0.37
CA GLY A 76 -11.44 4.77 -1.57
C GLY A 76 -10.30 4.48 -2.54
N ILE A 77 -10.58 4.11 -3.78
CA ILE A 77 -9.56 3.80 -4.79
C ILE A 77 -9.54 4.90 -5.85
N ASP A 78 -8.34 5.41 -6.15
CA ASP A 78 -8.15 6.41 -7.18
C ASP A 78 -8.53 5.81 -8.55
N PRO A 79 -9.37 6.49 -9.35
CA PRO A 79 -9.91 5.98 -10.61
C PRO A 79 -8.84 5.67 -11.67
N ARG A 80 -7.60 6.14 -11.48
CA ARG A 80 -6.46 5.76 -12.32
C ARG A 80 -6.01 4.32 -12.12
N TYR A 81 -6.48 3.66 -11.06
CA TYR A 81 -6.20 2.27 -10.74
C TYR A 81 -7.43 1.40 -10.99
N ARG A 82 -7.18 0.19 -11.50
CA ARG A 82 -8.23 -0.81 -11.71
C ARG A 82 -8.36 -1.65 -10.46
N PHE A 83 -9.40 -1.38 -9.67
CA PHE A 83 -9.68 -2.18 -8.50
C PHE A 83 -10.24 -3.56 -8.91
N ALA A 84 -9.68 -4.63 -8.34
CA ALA A 84 -10.08 -6.00 -8.62
C ALA A 84 -10.29 -6.73 -7.30
N SER A 85 -11.54 -6.85 -6.84
CA SER A 85 -11.87 -7.68 -5.68
C SER A 85 -13.36 -8.01 -5.67
N ASP A 86 -13.69 -9.26 -5.37
CA ASP A 86 -15.07 -9.78 -5.40
C ASP A 86 -15.81 -9.51 -4.07
N ASP A 87 -15.08 -9.34 -2.96
CA ASP A 87 -15.64 -9.20 -1.60
C ASP A 87 -15.93 -7.75 -1.20
N TRP A 88 -15.78 -6.80 -2.12
CA TRP A 88 -15.97 -5.37 -1.85
C TRP A 88 -17.19 -4.84 -2.57
N HIS A 89 -18.04 -4.14 -1.83
CA HIS A 89 -19.28 -3.58 -2.32
C HIS A 89 -19.16 -2.06 -2.46
N ALA A 90 -19.54 -1.54 -3.62
CA ALA A 90 -19.51 -0.10 -3.88
C ALA A 90 -20.46 0.66 -2.93
N ILE A 91 -20.02 1.83 -2.45
CA ILE A 91 -20.81 2.73 -1.63
C ILE A 91 -20.61 4.17 -2.09
N GLU A 92 -21.64 5.00 -1.97
CA GLU A 92 -21.57 6.41 -2.39
C GLU A 92 -20.97 7.26 -1.26
N PRO A 93 -19.88 8.02 -1.50
CA PRO A 93 -19.22 8.82 -0.47
C PRO A 93 -20.09 9.96 0.03
N ASN A 94 -19.82 10.43 1.26
CA ASN A 94 -20.42 11.63 1.84
C ASN A 94 -21.96 11.59 1.98
N THR A 95 -22.58 10.43 1.82
CA THR A 95 -24.01 10.21 2.06
C THR A 95 -24.29 9.87 3.52
N GLN A 96 -25.57 9.88 3.92
CA GLN A 96 -25.97 9.42 5.26
C GLN A 96 -25.65 7.93 5.46
N ASP A 97 -25.83 7.09 4.44
CA ASP A 97 -25.47 5.66 4.49
C ASP A 97 -23.97 5.47 4.71
N PHE A 98 -23.13 6.25 4.01
CA PHE A 98 -21.67 6.24 4.22
C PHE A 98 -21.29 6.59 5.65
N ALA A 99 -21.83 7.69 6.18
CA ALA A 99 -21.58 8.11 7.56
C ALA A 99 -22.02 7.04 8.58
N GLN A 100 -23.15 6.37 8.33
CA GLN A 100 -23.59 5.25 9.17
C GLN A 100 -22.59 4.09 9.12
N ARG A 101 -22.09 3.69 7.94
CA ARG A 101 -21.08 2.63 7.82
C ARG A 101 -19.78 2.98 8.52
N VAL A 102 -19.30 4.22 8.39
CA VAL A 102 -18.13 4.73 9.13
C VAL A 102 -18.35 4.60 10.64
N ALA A 103 -19.50 5.06 11.13
CA ALA A 103 -19.86 4.97 12.54
C ALA A 103 -20.05 3.51 13.02
N PHE A 104 -20.39 2.57 12.14
CA PHE A 104 -20.49 1.15 12.49
C PHE A 104 -19.13 0.45 12.58
N ILE A 105 -18.17 0.83 11.73
CA ILE A 105 -16.78 0.35 11.83
C ILE A 105 -16.20 0.70 13.18
N TRP A 106 -16.59 1.85 13.75
CA TRP A 106 -16.17 2.28 15.08
C TRP A 106 -17.35 2.37 16.07
N ARG A 107 -17.61 1.25 16.74
CA ARG A 107 -18.58 1.18 17.86
C ARG A 107 -17.88 0.78 19.15
N PRO A 108 -17.37 1.73 19.96
CA PRO A 108 -16.70 1.41 21.21
C PRO A 108 -17.60 0.68 22.22
N ASP A 109 -18.93 0.84 22.09
CA ASP A 109 -19.94 0.12 22.87
C ASP A 109 -20.10 -1.35 22.46
N VAL A 110 -19.63 -1.73 21.27
CA VAL A 110 -19.70 -3.09 20.71
C VAL A 110 -18.32 -3.77 20.67
N TRP A 111 -17.26 -2.98 20.49
CA TRP A 111 -15.89 -3.43 20.20
C TRP A 111 -14.89 -2.98 21.27
N ASP A 112 -15.18 -3.29 22.53
CA ASP A 112 -14.38 -2.92 23.71
C ASP A 112 -12.90 -3.41 23.68
N ARG A 113 -12.58 -4.38 22.83
CA ARG A 113 -11.22 -4.93 22.64
C ARG A 113 -10.46 -4.39 21.42
N LEU A 114 -11.07 -3.56 20.57
CA LEU A 114 -10.46 -3.10 19.32
C LEU A 114 -10.00 -1.65 19.41
N GLU A 115 -8.92 -1.32 18.68
CA GLU A 115 -8.45 0.07 18.54
C GLU A 115 -9.53 0.92 17.84
N THR A 116 -9.57 2.21 18.18
CA THR A 116 -10.34 3.19 17.42
C THR A 116 -10.00 3.11 15.95
N ALA A 117 -11.01 3.07 15.08
CA ALA A 117 -10.80 3.05 13.64
C ALA A 117 -9.86 4.18 13.20
N LYS A 118 -8.91 3.85 12.34
CA LYS A 118 -7.90 4.78 11.83
C LYS A 118 -7.94 4.86 10.31
N GLY A 119 -7.77 6.09 9.83
CA GLY A 119 -7.54 6.40 8.43
C GLY A 119 -6.08 6.21 8.02
N ALA A 120 -5.86 5.78 6.79
CA ALA A 120 -4.54 5.68 6.17
C ALA A 120 -4.59 5.96 4.67
N TRP A 121 -3.49 6.43 4.10
CA TRP A 121 -3.27 6.35 2.66
C TRP A 121 -2.87 4.92 2.29
N ILE A 122 -3.46 4.40 1.23
CA ILE A 122 -2.95 3.23 0.52
C ILE A 122 -1.90 3.75 -0.46
N THR A 123 -0.66 3.27 -0.34
CA THR A 123 0.45 3.63 -1.22
C THR A 123 1.01 2.42 -1.95
N ASP A 124 1.57 2.62 -3.15
CA ASP A 124 2.34 1.58 -3.85
C ASP A 124 3.79 1.50 -3.32
N SER A 125 4.59 0.59 -3.89
CA SER A 125 6.00 0.41 -3.49
C SER A 125 6.91 1.60 -3.83
N GLN A 126 6.45 2.53 -4.67
CA GLN A 126 7.15 3.78 -5.00
C GLN A 126 6.65 4.97 -4.14
N GLY A 127 5.65 4.76 -3.29
CA GLY A 127 5.05 5.79 -2.44
C GLY A 127 3.95 6.61 -3.12
N ASN A 128 3.51 6.23 -4.33
CA ASN A 128 2.38 6.90 -4.96
C ASN A 128 1.09 6.59 -4.19
N LYS A 129 0.21 7.59 -4.04
CA LYS A 129 -1.11 7.39 -3.44
C LYS A 129 -2.01 6.61 -4.40
N VAL A 130 -2.46 5.46 -3.95
CA VAL A 130 -3.39 4.55 -4.65
C VAL A 130 -4.82 4.76 -4.16
N GLY A 131 -4.98 5.07 -2.87
CA GLY A 131 -6.29 5.11 -2.25
C GLY A 131 -6.28 5.57 -0.80
N LEU A 132 -7.44 5.47 -0.17
CA LEU A 132 -7.67 5.71 1.25
C LEU A 132 -8.17 4.40 1.89
N TRP A 133 -7.88 4.24 3.17
CA TRP A 133 -8.30 3.13 4.01
C TRP A 133 -8.87 3.67 5.31
N TYR A 134 -9.95 3.07 5.80
CA TYR A 134 -10.51 3.33 7.13
C TYR A 134 -11.00 2.03 7.76
N SER A 135 -10.41 1.67 8.90
CA SER A 135 -10.76 0.45 9.62
C SER A 135 -10.22 0.45 11.06
N MET A 136 -10.84 -0.36 11.93
CA MET A 136 -10.24 -0.77 13.21
C MET A 136 -9.09 -1.78 13.04
N TYR A 137 -9.01 -2.45 11.89
CA TYR A 137 -7.91 -3.36 11.58
C TYR A 137 -6.69 -2.58 11.11
N PRO A 138 -5.52 -2.76 11.75
CA PRO A 138 -4.35 -1.93 11.47
C PRO A 138 -3.54 -2.42 10.25
N TYR A 139 -3.88 -3.58 9.68
CA TYR A 139 -3.19 -4.18 8.55
C TYR A 139 -4.17 -4.89 7.60
N THR A 140 -3.79 -4.94 6.32
CA THR A 140 -4.35 -5.83 5.30
C THR A 140 -3.29 -6.07 4.22
N THR A 141 -3.47 -7.09 3.39
CA THR A 141 -2.65 -7.32 2.21
C THR A 141 -3.11 -6.40 1.08
N ILE A 142 -2.18 -5.66 0.50
CA ILE A 142 -2.39 -4.78 -0.66
C ILE A 142 -1.42 -5.19 -1.76
N ILE A 143 -1.94 -5.48 -2.94
CA ILE A 143 -1.14 -5.81 -4.13
C ILE A 143 -1.43 -4.76 -5.21
N VAL A 144 -0.39 -4.10 -5.69
CA VAL A 144 -0.39 -3.14 -6.79
C VAL A 144 0.42 -3.75 -7.93
N GLY A 145 -0.28 -4.32 -8.90
CA GLY A 145 0.32 -4.97 -10.07
C GLY A 145 0.83 -3.98 -11.13
N PRO A 146 1.60 -4.47 -12.12
CA PRO A 146 2.27 -3.65 -13.14
C PRO A 146 1.32 -2.82 -14.03
N ASP A 147 0.02 -3.15 -14.09
CA ASP A 147 -1.00 -2.45 -14.88
C ASP A 147 -1.93 -1.57 -14.04
N ARG A 148 -1.45 -1.07 -12.89
CA ARG A 148 -2.27 -0.36 -11.90
C ARG A 148 -3.49 -1.15 -11.43
N ARG A 149 -3.43 -2.48 -11.55
CA ARG A 149 -4.40 -3.38 -10.93
C ARG A 149 -4.15 -3.36 -9.43
N VAL A 150 -5.18 -3.08 -8.65
CA VAL A 150 -5.09 -3.00 -7.19
C VAL A 150 -6.01 -4.04 -6.60
N GLU A 151 -5.46 -4.86 -5.72
CA GLU A 151 -6.19 -5.79 -4.88
C GLU A 151 -5.98 -5.38 -3.43
N VAL A 152 -7.08 -5.24 -2.70
CA VAL A 152 -7.06 -5.01 -1.26
C VAL A 152 -7.84 -6.15 -0.66
N TYR A 153 -7.18 -6.94 0.17
CA TYR A 153 -7.82 -8.08 0.79
C TYR A 153 -8.74 -7.58 1.91
N SER A 154 -9.88 -8.23 2.10
CA SER A 154 -10.71 -7.95 3.27
C SER A 154 -9.86 -8.21 4.52
N PRO A 155 -9.84 -7.30 5.51
CA PRO A 155 -9.17 -7.60 6.76
C PRO A 155 -9.91 -8.78 7.41
N PHE A 156 -9.12 -9.67 8.01
CA PHE A 156 -9.60 -10.91 8.63
C PHE A 156 -8.98 -11.03 10.02
N TRP A 157 -9.77 -11.43 11.01
CA TRP A 157 -9.25 -11.94 12.29
C TRP A 157 -9.05 -13.45 12.15
N PRO A 158 -7.85 -13.98 12.40
CA PRO A 158 -7.56 -15.43 12.31
C PRO A 158 -8.31 -16.31 13.32
N ASP A 159 -9.05 -15.73 14.27
CA ASP A 159 -9.69 -16.44 15.38
C ASP A 159 -11.24 -16.48 15.30
N GLU A 160 -11.84 -16.08 14.17
CA GLU A 160 -13.29 -16.27 13.89
C GLU A 160 -13.61 -17.57 13.13
#